data_AF-A0A8H6HYX9-F1
#
_entry.id   AF-A0A8H6HYX9-F1
#
_cell.length_a   1.000
_cell.length_b   1.000
_cell.length_c   1.000
_cell.angle_alpha   90.00
_cell.angle_beta   90.00
_cell.angle_gamma   90.00
#
_symmetry.space_group_name_H-M   'P 1'
#
loop_
_entity.id
_entity.type
_entity.pdbx_description
1 polymer ?
#
loop_
_entity_poly.entity_id
_entity_poly.type
_entity_poly.pdbx_seq_one_letter_code
_entity_poly.pdbx_strand_id
1 'polypeptide(L)'
;MPSVLSAMRTNHTTARFTISSENTIHESRAFKLEQEGRRSLKRQRTDDDDLKGGKDEGGYNPSGYLRDPVWYVGDEVTEGEVVVRVDRTLFKLPKELMKRIGSVGDATIDKEKYTDKSPLSLDFMFKYLDPGLKTDHVELFRTLLWAFPIMNQVTSVALGDNPSSADYALCERILSVASLADRYNISDVHAWAASVADEVIKNGAFLNSVSSLVLRKLYEVGVSAERPLIRAKCLEVWLSRVWNKTAPAVPALQMAEKYPEELTELKGVAYYTLLQDMADQQAVAADGIVLQLKADPKLTNAQVLRLLSGHYSLVSFWERFKLMPISLPWTPEGPCSEEQHVKCNAVWSKRWLSAVGWRRILGYNSADVLGMLQCLKDSLSGDDDIRAGLTPACRMNGLELLTRKREDVKANLSSHFLGCL
;
A
#
# COMPACT_ATOMS: atom_id res chain seq x y z
N MET A 1 -43.97 -52.89 6.40
CA MET A 1 -43.60 -51.81 7.36
C MET A 1 -42.68 -50.84 6.66
N PRO A 2 -43.12 -49.61 6.32
CA PRO A 2 -42.27 -48.65 5.63
C PRO A 2 -41.51 -47.76 6.62
N SER A 3 -40.23 -47.61 6.33
CA SER A 3 -39.20 -46.86 7.05
C SER A 3 -39.41 -45.34 6.93
N VAL A 4 -39.33 -44.65 8.06
CA VAL A 4 -39.42 -43.20 8.20
C VAL A 4 -38.02 -42.60 8.01
N LEU A 5 -37.76 -42.05 6.81
CA LEU A 5 -36.60 -41.17 6.57
C LEU A 5 -37.03 -39.73 6.89
N SER A 6 -36.60 -39.25 8.06
CA SER A 6 -36.76 -37.87 8.52
C SER A 6 -35.75 -36.97 7.80
N ALA A 7 -36.25 -36.08 6.95
CA ALA A 7 -35.45 -35.07 6.28
C ALA A 7 -35.18 -33.90 7.24
N MET A 8 -33.93 -33.77 7.70
CA MET A 8 -33.43 -32.53 8.29
C MET A 8 -33.33 -31.46 7.19
N ARG A 9 -34.37 -30.62 7.08
CA ARG A 9 -34.29 -29.36 6.34
C ARG A 9 -33.52 -28.35 7.18
N THR A 10 -32.26 -28.11 6.84
CA THR A 10 -31.53 -26.94 7.33
C THR A 10 -32.05 -25.71 6.58
N ASN A 11 -32.68 -24.79 7.31
CA ASN A 11 -33.06 -23.48 6.78
C ASN A 11 -31.78 -22.69 6.48
N HIS A 12 -31.33 -22.72 5.23
CA HIS A 12 -30.32 -21.79 4.74
C HIS A 12 -30.99 -20.43 4.52
N THR A 13 -30.84 -19.53 5.49
CA THR A 13 -31.12 -18.10 5.32
C THR A 13 -30.14 -17.55 4.29
N THR A 14 -30.60 -17.34 3.07
CA THR A 14 -29.84 -16.66 2.02
C THR A 14 -29.66 -15.20 2.44
N ALA A 15 -28.47 -14.85 2.92
CA ALA A 15 -28.12 -13.46 3.21
C ALA A 15 -28.23 -12.64 1.91
N ARG A 16 -29.17 -11.69 1.88
CA ARG A 16 -29.41 -10.83 0.73
C ARG A 16 -28.55 -9.58 0.89
N PHE A 17 -27.45 -9.51 0.14
CA PHE A 17 -26.60 -8.32 0.12
C PHE A 17 -27.30 -7.20 -0.65
N THR A 18 -27.47 -6.04 -0.01
CA THR A 18 -27.98 -4.83 -0.65
C THR A 18 -26.82 -3.84 -0.71
N ILE A 19 -26.36 -3.52 -1.92
CA ILE A 19 -25.31 -2.52 -2.15
C ILE A 19 -26.00 -1.17 -2.31
N SER A 20 -26.05 -0.37 -1.24
CA SER A 20 -26.44 1.03 -1.32
C SER A 20 -25.19 1.87 -1.60
N SER A 21 -25.14 2.50 -2.78
CA SER A 21 -24.15 3.54 -3.06
C SER A 21 -24.60 4.84 -2.40
N GLU A 22 -23.68 5.61 -1.80
CA GLU A 22 -23.97 6.92 -1.19
C GLU A 22 -24.57 7.92 -2.21
N ASN A 23 -24.49 7.65 -3.52
CA ASN A 23 -25.05 8.47 -4.58
C ASN A 23 -26.48 8.05 -5.03
N THR A 24 -27.06 6.98 -4.48
CA THR A 24 -28.39 6.47 -4.88
C THR A 24 -29.48 6.77 -3.85
N ILE A 25 -29.16 7.46 -2.75
CA ILE A 25 -30.17 7.89 -1.77
C ILE A 25 -30.67 9.27 -2.19
N HIS A 26 -31.84 9.28 -2.82
CA HIS A 26 -32.69 10.44 -2.97
C HIS A 26 -32.75 11.26 -1.67
N GLU A 27 -32.61 12.58 -1.84
CA GLU A 27 -32.94 13.62 -0.86
C GLU A 27 -34.19 13.26 -0.06
N SER A 28 -33.98 12.69 1.12
CA SER A 28 -35.02 12.45 2.10
C SER A 28 -34.86 13.50 3.18
N ARG A 29 -35.63 14.57 3.04
CA ARG A 29 -35.92 15.59 4.05
C ARG A 29 -36.25 14.93 5.40
N ALA A 30 -35.28 14.82 6.31
CA ALA A 30 -35.52 14.73 7.75
C ALA A 30 -34.18 14.72 8.49
N PHE A 31 -33.56 15.88 8.70
CA PHE A 31 -32.75 16.16 9.89
C PHE A 31 -32.59 17.67 10.03
N LYS A 32 -33.69 18.30 10.45
CA LYS A 32 -33.74 19.65 10.98
C LYS A 32 -34.22 19.48 12.43
N LEU A 33 -33.28 19.24 13.35
CA LEU A 33 -33.39 19.33 14.82
C LEU A 33 -32.28 18.47 15.44
N GLU A 34 -31.07 19.00 15.48
CA GLU A 34 -30.10 18.78 16.56
C GLU A 34 -28.93 19.74 16.31
N GLN A 35 -29.25 21.04 16.42
CA GLN A 35 -28.28 22.13 16.35
C GLN A 35 -28.48 23.04 17.55
N GLU A 36 -28.46 22.47 18.76
CA GLU A 36 -28.44 23.24 20.01
C GLU A 36 -27.49 22.56 20.99
N GLY A 37 -26.25 23.05 21.09
CA GLY A 37 -25.32 22.50 22.06
C GLY A 37 -23.84 22.84 21.91
N ARG A 38 -23.43 23.90 21.22
CA ARG A 38 -22.06 24.41 21.35
C ARG A 38 -22.04 25.92 21.59
N ARG A 39 -21.56 26.23 22.79
CA ARG A 39 -21.46 27.52 23.46
C ARG A 39 -20.76 28.56 22.59
N SER A 40 -21.33 29.77 22.60
CA SER A 40 -20.78 31.00 22.05
C SER A 40 -19.44 31.34 22.71
N LEU A 41 -18.35 31.30 21.93
CA LEU A 41 -17.08 31.86 22.34
C LEU A 41 -17.18 33.39 22.37
N LYS A 42 -17.02 33.93 23.58
CA LYS A 42 -16.97 35.34 23.93
C LYS A 42 -15.81 35.98 23.17
N ARG A 43 -16.12 36.90 22.25
CA ARG A 43 -15.13 37.72 21.54
C ARG A 43 -14.38 38.58 22.54
N GLN A 44 -13.09 38.34 22.69
CA GLN A 44 -12.17 39.25 23.34
C GLN A 44 -11.81 40.34 22.32
N ARG A 45 -12.19 41.59 22.63
CA ARG A 45 -11.66 42.78 21.95
C ARG A 45 -10.19 42.89 22.38
N THR A 46 -9.29 42.76 21.43
CA THR A 46 -7.92 43.26 21.54
C THR A 46 -7.92 44.66 20.93
N ASP A 47 -7.45 45.62 21.71
CA ASP A 47 -7.28 47.00 21.32
C ASP A 47 -6.21 47.10 20.22
N ASP A 48 -6.61 47.73 19.11
CA ASP A 48 -5.74 48.19 18.03
C ASP A 48 -5.03 49.45 18.52
N ASP A 49 -3.78 49.33 18.97
CA ASP A 49 -2.90 50.48 19.17
C ASP A 49 -1.46 50.15 18.71
N ASP A 50 -0.97 51.00 17.81
CA ASP A 50 0.43 51.35 17.58
C ASP A 50 1.43 50.27 17.14
N LEU A 51 1.37 49.89 15.85
CA LEU A 51 2.57 49.50 15.11
C LEU A 51 2.84 50.49 13.97
N LYS A 52 3.74 51.42 14.28
CA LYS A 52 4.39 52.32 13.34
C LYS A 52 4.94 51.54 12.15
N GLY A 53 4.47 51.90 10.96
CA GLY A 53 4.95 51.38 9.70
C GLY A 53 6.43 51.66 9.50
N GLY A 54 7.24 50.60 9.61
CA GLY A 54 8.47 50.50 8.84
C GLY A 54 8.07 50.34 7.38
N LYS A 55 8.17 51.41 6.59
CA LYS A 55 8.22 51.31 5.14
C LYS A 55 9.52 50.57 4.82
N ASP A 56 9.46 49.25 4.75
CA ASP A 56 10.44 48.51 3.97
C ASP A 56 10.35 49.08 2.55
N GLU A 57 11.42 49.73 2.13
CA GLU A 57 11.65 50.17 0.76
C GLU A 57 11.77 48.93 -0.14
N GLY A 58 10.64 48.28 -0.36
CA GLY A 58 10.49 47.22 -1.35
C GLY A 58 10.72 47.84 -2.71
N GLY A 59 11.98 47.76 -3.17
CA GLY A 59 12.38 48.15 -4.51
C GLY A 59 11.39 47.60 -5.52
N TYR A 60 10.71 48.50 -6.23
CA TYR A 60 9.74 48.17 -7.26
C TYR A 60 10.43 47.27 -8.29
N ASN A 61 10.10 45.97 -8.30
CA ASN A 61 10.60 45.05 -9.31
C ASN A 61 9.70 45.18 -10.55
N PRO A 62 10.16 45.85 -11.63
CA PRO A 62 9.34 46.11 -12.80
C PRO A 62 8.91 44.84 -13.56
N SER A 63 9.49 43.68 -13.23
CA SER A 63 9.24 42.41 -13.91
C SER A 63 8.10 41.58 -13.31
N GLY A 64 7.65 41.88 -12.08
CA GLY A 64 6.60 41.12 -11.39
C GLY A 64 6.99 39.68 -11.00
N TYR A 65 8.26 39.30 -11.17
CA TYR A 65 8.76 38.00 -10.74
C TYR A 65 9.20 38.00 -9.28
N LEU A 66 9.04 36.86 -8.61
CA LEU A 66 9.50 36.61 -7.25
C LEU A 66 10.92 36.02 -7.31
N ARG A 67 11.86 36.54 -6.53
CA ARG A 67 13.20 35.94 -6.40
C ARG A 67 13.15 34.81 -5.36
N ASP A 68 13.73 33.66 -5.67
CA ASP A 68 13.81 32.56 -4.72
C ASP A 68 14.68 32.94 -3.50
N PRO A 69 14.20 32.78 -2.26
CA PRO A 69 14.93 33.27 -1.09
C PRO A 69 16.24 32.50 -0.81
N VAL A 70 16.39 31.28 -1.35
CA VAL A 70 17.55 30.41 -1.08
C VAL A 70 18.49 30.40 -2.28
N TRP A 71 17.94 30.30 -3.48
CA TRP A 71 18.68 30.09 -4.72
C TRP A 71 18.82 31.36 -5.56
N TYR A 72 18.46 32.54 -5.03
CA TYR A 72 18.69 33.81 -5.69
C TYR A 72 19.49 34.72 -4.74
N VAL A 73 20.82 34.63 -4.79
CA VAL A 73 21.73 35.35 -3.86
C VAL A 73 22.45 36.49 -4.57
N GLY A 74 22.16 37.74 -4.22
CA GLY A 74 22.80 38.95 -4.75
C GLY A 74 22.11 39.53 -6.00
N ASP A 75 22.32 40.83 -6.25
CA ASP A 75 21.56 41.59 -7.24
C ASP A 75 22.07 41.50 -8.68
N GLU A 76 23.37 41.28 -8.86
CA GLU A 76 24.01 41.18 -10.18
C GLU A 76 24.23 39.72 -10.59
N VAL A 77 24.10 39.45 -11.88
CA VAL A 77 24.37 38.13 -12.50
C VAL A 77 25.81 38.13 -12.99
N THR A 78 26.63 37.23 -12.46
CA THR A 78 28.03 37.09 -12.86
C THR A 78 28.19 36.26 -14.13
N GLU A 79 29.37 36.28 -14.78
CA GLU A 79 29.59 35.59 -16.07
C GLU A 79 29.40 34.06 -16.02
N GLY A 80 29.47 33.46 -14.83
CA GLY A 80 29.23 32.03 -14.59
C GLY A 80 27.81 31.68 -14.16
N GLU A 81 26.91 32.65 -14.05
CA GLU A 81 25.54 32.44 -13.57
C GLU A 81 24.50 32.57 -14.69
N VAL A 82 23.34 31.97 -14.46
CA VAL A 82 22.17 32.01 -15.32
C VAL A 82 20.93 32.23 -14.46
N VAL A 83 20.08 33.18 -14.86
CA VAL A 83 18.76 33.38 -14.23
C VAL A 83 17.72 32.52 -14.92
N VAL A 84 17.11 31.63 -14.16
CA VAL A 84 16.12 30.66 -14.60
C VAL A 84 14.76 31.01 -14.02
N ARG A 85 13.70 30.94 -14.83
CA ARG A 85 12.32 31.13 -14.38
C ARG A 85 11.58 29.79 -14.35
N VAL A 86 10.96 29.49 -13.21
CA VAL A 86 9.96 28.43 -13.04
C VAL A 86 8.69 29.09 -12.53
N ASP A 87 7.63 29.04 -13.33
CA ASP A 87 6.38 29.78 -13.12
C ASP A 87 6.63 31.28 -12.92
N ARG A 88 6.44 31.80 -11.69
CA ARG A 88 6.68 33.22 -11.34
C ARG A 88 7.95 33.43 -10.52
N THR A 89 8.73 32.39 -10.28
CA THR A 89 9.89 32.42 -9.40
C THR A 89 11.19 32.38 -10.20
N LEU A 90 12.12 33.28 -9.89
CA LEU A 90 13.47 33.35 -10.45
C LEU A 90 14.47 32.64 -9.54
N PHE A 91 15.35 31.87 -10.16
CA PHE A 91 16.48 31.17 -9.55
C PHE A 91 17.76 31.68 -10.21
N LYS A 92 18.82 31.93 -9.43
CA LYS A 92 20.13 32.30 -9.96
C LYS A 92 21.10 31.15 -9.71
N LEU A 93 21.50 30.48 -10.79
CA LEU A 93 22.21 29.20 -10.71
C LEU A 93 23.54 29.27 -11.47
N PRO A 94 24.57 28.50 -11.04
CA PRO A 94 25.78 28.31 -11.84
C PRO A 94 25.45 27.64 -13.17
N LYS A 95 26.12 28.05 -14.26
CA LYS A 95 25.92 27.48 -15.59
C LYS A 95 26.21 25.98 -15.61
N GLU A 96 27.24 25.53 -14.90
CA GLU A 96 27.65 24.13 -14.78
C GLU A 96 26.54 23.26 -14.19
N LEU A 97 25.75 23.81 -13.26
CA LEU A 97 24.60 23.14 -12.68
C LEU A 97 23.51 22.94 -13.74
N MET A 98 23.25 23.96 -14.55
CA MET A 98 22.25 23.92 -15.61
C MET A 98 22.62 22.95 -16.73
N LYS A 99 23.92 22.82 -17.07
CA LYS A 99 24.41 21.82 -18.02
C LYS A 99 24.11 20.38 -17.56
N ARG A 100 23.97 20.15 -16.26
CA ARG A 100 23.62 18.82 -15.70
C ARG A 100 22.13 18.52 -15.69
N ILE A 101 21.25 19.53 -15.63
CA ILE A 101 19.78 19.36 -15.49
C ILE A 101 19.10 18.87 -16.80
N GLY A 102 19.88 18.53 -17.84
CA GLY A 102 19.38 17.87 -19.05
C GLY A 102 19.28 18.81 -20.26
N SER A 103 18.56 18.34 -21.30
CA SER A 103 18.63 18.73 -22.72
C SER A 103 18.32 20.18 -23.11
N VAL A 104 18.24 21.12 -22.16
CA VAL A 104 18.31 22.55 -22.45
C VAL A 104 19.71 22.83 -22.96
N GLY A 105 19.90 22.59 -24.26
CA GLY A 105 21.19 22.28 -24.84
C GLY A 105 22.30 23.19 -24.34
N ASP A 106 23.44 22.60 -24.00
CA ASP A 106 24.68 23.31 -23.64
C ASP A 106 24.94 24.53 -24.56
N ALA A 107 24.59 24.38 -25.84
CA ALA A 107 24.71 25.40 -26.86
C ALA A 107 23.87 26.67 -26.64
N THR A 108 22.76 26.59 -25.89
CA THR A 108 21.86 27.71 -25.59
C THR A 108 22.34 28.47 -24.35
N ILE A 109 22.79 27.74 -23.32
CA ILE A 109 23.29 28.32 -22.05
C ILE A 109 24.54 29.19 -22.27
N ASP A 110 25.43 28.76 -23.18
CA ASP A 110 26.70 29.48 -23.41
C ASP A 110 26.55 30.70 -24.32
N LYS A 111 25.47 30.81 -25.11
CA LYS A 111 25.31 31.88 -26.12
C LYS A 111 24.56 33.11 -25.62
N GLU A 112 23.66 32.95 -24.66
CA GLU A 112 22.76 34.02 -24.22
C GLU A 112 23.05 34.49 -22.80
N LYS A 113 22.92 35.80 -22.56
CA LYS A 113 22.95 36.37 -21.21
C LYS A 113 21.55 36.35 -20.61
N TYR A 114 21.28 35.36 -19.77
CA TYR A 114 20.02 35.26 -19.03
C TYR A 114 20.06 36.13 -17.78
N THR A 115 19.18 37.14 -17.75
CA THR A 115 19.06 38.13 -16.68
C THR A 115 17.63 38.19 -16.16
N ASP A 116 17.37 38.94 -15.09
CA ASP A 116 16.01 39.13 -14.56
C ASP A 116 14.99 39.63 -15.59
N LYS A 117 15.47 40.39 -16.59
CA LYS A 117 14.63 40.93 -17.67
C LYS A 117 14.35 39.89 -18.76
N SER A 118 15.22 38.90 -18.91
CA SER A 118 15.12 37.85 -19.92
C SER A 118 15.61 36.52 -19.34
N PRO A 119 14.87 35.94 -18.37
CA PRO A 119 15.29 34.71 -17.72
C PRO A 119 15.04 33.50 -18.64
N LEU A 120 15.84 32.45 -18.46
CA LEU A 120 15.65 31.17 -19.12
C LEU A 120 14.38 30.50 -18.57
N SER A 121 13.34 30.39 -19.39
CA SER A 121 12.06 29.82 -18.96
C SER A 121 12.09 28.29 -19.00
N LEU A 122 11.92 27.63 -17.85
CA LEU A 122 11.77 26.17 -17.76
C LEU A 122 10.31 25.70 -17.68
N ASP A 123 9.34 26.59 -17.86
CA ASP A 123 7.90 26.25 -17.75
C ASP A 123 7.48 25.10 -18.67
N PHE A 124 8.13 24.96 -19.83
CA PHE A 124 7.86 23.86 -20.76
C PHE A 124 8.22 22.51 -20.14
N MET A 125 9.35 22.44 -19.44
CA MET A 125 9.86 21.21 -18.84
C MET A 125 8.86 20.64 -17.83
N PHE A 126 8.22 21.49 -17.03
CA PHE A 126 7.25 21.06 -16.02
C PHE A 126 5.85 20.81 -16.58
N LYS A 127 5.37 21.62 -17.53
CA LYS A 127 3.99 21.52 -18.05
C LYS A 127 3.74 20.29 -18.91
N TYR A 128 4.72 19.83 -19.69
CA TYR A 128 4.52 18.70 -20.61
C TYR A 128 4.48 17.34 -19.91
N LEU A 129 5.09 17.22 -18.73
CA LEU A 129 5.26 15.93 -18.07
C LEU A 129 4.11 15.57 -17.13
N ASP A 130 3.26 16.52 -16.74
CA ASP A 130 2.13 16.24 -15.82
C ASP A 130 0.97 17.23 -15.99
N PRO A 131 0.21 17.16 -17.10
CA PRO A 131 -0.86 18.12 -17.40
C PRO A 131 -2.06 18.07 -16.43
N GLY A 132 -2.07 17.14 -15.45
CA GLY A 132 -3.20 16.92 -14.54
C GLY A 132 -2.92 17.23 -13.07
N LEU A 133 -1.65 17.28 -12.64
CA LEU A 133 -1.34 17.61 -11.25
C LEU A 133 -1.21 19.11 -11.04
N LYS A 134 -1.96 19.65 -10.07
CA LYS A 134 -1.65 20.94 -9.43
C LYS A 134 -0.42 20.76 -8.53
N THR A 135 0.73 20.42 -9.11
CA THR A 135 1.98 20.40 -8.35
C THR A 135 2.59 21.79 -8.35
N ASP A 136 3.14 22.18 -7.21
CA ASP A 136 3.98 23.36 -7.11
C ASP A 136 5.31 23.08 -7.84
N HIS A 137 5.43 23.51 -9.09
CA HIS A 137 6.65 23.29 -9.89
C HIS A 137 7.88 23.95 -9.25
N VAL A 138 7.68 25.04 -8.51
CA VAL A 138 8.76 25.76 -7.81
C VAL A 138 9.34 24.85 -6.73
N GLU A 139 8.51 24.17 -5.94
CA GLU A 139 8.96 23.20 -4.93
C GLU A 139 9.63 21.96 -5.52
N LEU A 140 9.14 21.46 -6.67
CA LEU A 140 9.81 20.37 -7.38
C LEU A 140 11.20 20.78 -7.83
N PHE A 141 11.33 21.98 -8.40
CA PHE A 141 12.62 22.49 -8.84
C PHE A 141 13.57 22.75 -7.65
N ARG A 142 13.09 23.33 -6.55
CA ARG A 142 13.86 23.44 -5.29
C ARG A 142 14.34 22.10 -4.77
N THR A 143 13.49 21.07 -4.86
CA THR A 143 13.82 19.70 -4.45
C THR A 143 14.96 19.13 -5.29
N LEU A 144 14.92 19.35 -6.60
CA LEU A 144 15.98 18.95 -7.52
C LEU A 144 17.29 19.71 -7.25
N LEU A 145 17.23 21.04 -7.11
CA LEU A 145 18.41 21.88 -6.85
C LEU A 145 19.12 21.50 -5.54
N TRP A 146 18.34 21.15 -4.51
CA TRP A 146 18.88 20.68 -3.23
C TRP A 146 19.75 19.43 -3.34
N ALA A 147 19.53 18.58 -4.34
CA ALA A 147 20.30 17.34 -4.50
C ALA A 147 21.76 17.58 -4.93
N PHE A 148 22.02 18.62 -5.73
CA PHE A 148 23.33 18.78 -6.37
C PHE A 148 24.49 19.05 -5.42
N PRO A 149 24.37 19.95 -4.41
CA PRO A 149 25.44 20.12 -3.42
C PRO A 149 25.68 18.88 -2.57
N ILE A 150 24.62 18.08 -2.36
CA ILE A 150 24.59 16.95 -1.41
C ILE A 150 25.09 15.67 -2.06
N MET A 151 24.89 15.49 -3.36
CA MET A 151 25.34 14.31 -4.10
C MET A 151 26.84 14.04 -3.95
N ASN A 152 27.66 15.09 -3.81
CA ASN A 152 29.11 14.95 -3.58
C ASN A 152 29.47 14.64 -2.12
N GLN A 153 28.55 14.86 -1.18
CA GLN A 153 28.77 14.72 0.26
C GLN A 153 28.19 13.41 0.80
N VAL A 154 27.05 12.99 0.26
CA VAL A 154 26.27 11.84 0.73
C VAL A 154 26.32 10.76 -0.33
N THR A 155 27.31 9.88 -0.22
CA THR A 155 27.38 8.65 -1.03
C THR A 155 26.61 7.50 -0.38
N SER A 156 26.39 7.58 0.94
CA SER A 156 25.60 6.64 1.72
C SER A 156 24.84 7.40 2.81
N VAL A 157 23.57 7.05 3.01
CA VAL A 157 22.84 7.49 4.20
C VAL A 157 23.20 6.50 5.30
N ALA A 158 24.06 6.93 6.24
CA ALA A 158 24.43 6.14 7.40
C ALA A 158 23.23 6.02 8.35
N LEU A 159 22.28 5.15 7.99
CA LEU A 159 21.14 4.81 8.82
C LEU A 159 21.67 3.97 9.98
N GLY A 160 21.79 4.58 11.16
CA GLY A 160 22.06 3.83 12.38
C GLY A 160 20.97 2.80 12.67
N ASP A 161 21.18 1.94 13.67
CA ASP A 161 20.20 0.93 14.09
C ASP A 161 18.85 1.54 14.51
N ASN A 162 18.89 2.80 14.98
CA ASN A 162 17.73 3.60 15.34
C ASN A 162 17.69 4.88 14.49
N PRO A 163 17.10 4.83 13.28
CA PRO A 163 16.99 6.00 12.42
C PRO A 163 16.17 7.11 13.08
N SER A 164 16.70 8.33 13.02
CA SER A 164 16.05 9.53 13.54
C SER A 164 14.95 10.02 12.59
N SER A 165 14.06 10.90 13.08
CA SER A 165 13.08 11.60 12.24
C SER A 165 13.74 12.33 11.05
N ALA A 166 14.97 12.81 11.21
CA ALA A 166 15.70 13.50 10.14
C ALA A 166 16.12 12.54 9.04
N ASP A 167 16.50 11.31 9.39
CA ASP A 167 16.90 10.27 8.43
C ASP A 167 15.73 9.85 7.53
N TYR A 168 14.53 9.72 8.09
CA TYR A 168 13.32 9.45 7.31
C TYR A 168 13.00 10.58 6.34
N ALA A 169 13.05 11.84 6.80
CA ALA A 169 12.79 13.00 5.96
C ALA A 169 13.83 13.14 4.84
N LEU A 170 15.11 12.89 5.16
CA LEU A 170 16.20 12.89 4.19
C LEU A 170 15.99 11.81 3.12
N CYS A 171 15.72 10.57 3.54
CA CYS A 171 15.47 9.46 2.63
C CYS A 171 14.26 9.75 1.73
N GLU A 172 13.14 10.21 2.30
CA GLU A 172 11.96 10.55 1.51
C GLU A 172 12.27 11.63 0.46
N ARG A 173 13.07 12.65 0.83
CA ARG A 173 13.47 13.70 -0.10
C ARG A 173 14.36 13.16 -1.22
N ILE A 174 15.35 12.32 -0.91
CA ILE A 174 16.23 11.67 -1.90
C ILE A 174 15.42 10.79 -2.87
N LEU A 175 14.46 10.01 -2.38
CA LEU A 175 13.61 9.20 -3.25
C LEU A 175 12.69 10.06 -4.14
N SER A 176 12.26 11.22 -3.63
CA SER A 176 11.51 12.19 -4.44
C SER A 176 12.38 12.80 -5.54
N VAL A 177 13.65 13.11 -5.22
CA VAL A 177 14.65 13.53 -6.20
C VAL A 177 14.86 12.45 -7.26
N ALA A 178 14.96 11.17 -6.89
CA ALA A 178 15.11 10.08 -7.85
C ALA A 178 13.97 10.06 -8.87
N SER A 179 12.71 10.13 -8.41
CA SER A 179 11.55 10.16 -9.30
C SER A 179 11.53 11.39 -10.22
N LEU A 180 12.02 12.54 -9.75
CA LEU A 180 12.15 13.74 -10.59
C LEU A 180 13.28 13.57 -11.60
N ALA A 181 14.45 13.10 -11.17
CA ALA A 181 15.61 12.91 -12.03
C ALA A 181 15.32 11.91 -13.17
N ASP A 182 14.62 10.81 -12.89
CA ASP A 182 14.12 9.88 -13.91
C ASP A 182 13.21 10.60 -14.92
N ARG A 183 12.20 11.32 -14.42
CA ARG A 183 11.21 12.05 -15.23
C ARG A 183 11.85 13.10 -16.15
N TYR A 184 12.90 13.77 -15.69
CA TYR A 184 13.63 14.80 -16.43
C TYR A 184 14.88 14.28 -17.16
N ASN A 185 15.12 12.97 -17.16
CA ASN A 185 16.30 12.33 -17.76
C ASN A 185 17.66 12.87 -17.24
N ILE A 186 17.73 13.16 -15.94
CA ILE A 186 18.95 13.60 -15.24
C ILE A 186 19.65 12.36 -14.67
N SER A 187 20.38 11.66 -15.55
CA SER A 187 20.88 10.30 -15.30
C SER A 187 21.86 10.20 -14.14
N ASP A 188 22.72 11.21 -13.94
CA ASP A 188 23.70 11.24 -12.84
C ASP A 188 23.03 11.35 -11.47
N VAL A 189 22.04 12.24 -11.33
CA VAL A 189 21.25 12.40 -10.09
C VAL A 189 20.37 11.18 -9.82
N HIS A 190 19.78 10.59 -10.86
CA HIS A 190 18.99 9.37 -10.72
C HIS A 190 19.85 8.18 -10.27
N ALA A 191 21.01 7.98 -10.91
CA ALA A 191 21.96 6.93 -10.53
C ALA A 191 22.46 7.09 -9.09
N TRP A 192 22.77 8.33 -8.68
CA TRP A 192 23.14 8.63 -7.29
C TRP A 192 22.03 8.26 -6.31
N ALA A 193 20.80 8.71 -6.56
CA ALA A 193 19.68 8.46 -5.66
C ALA A 193 19.31 6.97 -5.60
N ALA A 194 19.44 6.25 -6.72
CA ALA A 194 19.31 4.79 -6.76
C ALA A 194 20.40 4.08 -5.94
N SER A 195 21.64 4.56 -5.98
CA SER A 195 22.71 4.03 -5.12
C SER A 195 22.44 4.26 -3.64
N VAL A 196 21.85 5.40 -3.27
CA VAL A 196 21.41 5.64 -1.89
C VAL A 196 20.28 4.68 -1.51
N ALA A 197 19.34 4.43 -2.42
CA ALA A 197 18.26 3.47 -2.20
C ALA A 197 18.79 2.03 -1.97
N ASP A 198 19.86 1.64 -2.69
CA ASP A 198 20.55 0.36 -2.47
C ASP A 198 21.15 0.24 -1.04
N GLU A 199 21.63 1.33 -0.45
CA GLU A 199 22.06 1.34 0.96
C GLU A 199 20.89 1.31 1.93
N VAL A 200 19.81 2.05 1.64
CA VAL A 200 18.61 2.10 2.48
C VAL A 200 17.99 0.71 2.64
N ILE A 201 17.93 -0.10 1.59
CA ILE A 201 17.31 -1.43 1.66
C ILE A 201 18.08 -2.43 2.52
N LYS A 202 19.35 -2.16 2.83
CA LYS A 202 20.17 -3.01 3.71
C LYS A 202 19.77 -2.82 5.18
N ASN A 203 19.20 -1.68 5.55
CA ASN A 203 18.74 -1.42 6.91
C ASN A 203 17.30 -1.93 7.11
N GLY A 204 17.18 -3.16 7.62
CA GLY A 204 15.87 -3.79 7.89
C GLY A 204 15.03 -3.05 8.95
N ALA A 205 15.66 -2.43 9.96
CA ALA A 205 14.95 -1.67 10.99
C ALA A 205 14.26 -0.43 10.39
N PHE A 206 14.95 0.27 9.50
CA PHE A 206 14.39 1.38 8.73
C PHE A 206 13.22 0.92 7.84
N LEU A 207 13.41 -0.13 7.03
CA LEU A 207 12.36 -0.61 6.13
C LEU A 207 11.07 -1.06 6.85
N ASN A 208 11.20 -1.64 8.04
CA ASN A 208 10.06 -2.07 8.83
C ASN A 208 9.27 -0.89 9.45
N SER A 209 9.89 0.28 9.57
CA SER A 209 9.32 1.45 10.27
C SER A 209 8.90 2.59 9.33
N VAL A 210 9.38 2.63 8.09
CA VAL A 210 8.99 3.67 7.11
C VAL A 210 7.48 3.70 6.82
N SER A 211 6.99 4.82 6.29
CA SER A 211 5.60 4.91 5.80
C SER A 211 5.41 4.09 4.51
N SER A 212 4.16 3.72 4.18
CA SER A 212 3.83 3.10 2.88
C SER A 212 4.17 4.01 1.69
N LEU A 213 4.20 5.34 1.90
CA LEU A 213 4.61 6.30 0.88
C LEU A 213 6.10 6.16 0.53
N VAL A 214 6.96 6.00 1.54
CA VAL A 214 8.40 5.80 1.33
C VAL A 214 8.67 4.44 0.69
N LEU A 215 7.99 3.36 1.13
CA LEU A 215 8.09 2.05 0.46
C LEU A 215 7.67 2.11 -1.01
N ARG A 216 6.59 2.84 -1.31
CA ARG A 216 6.15 3.08 -2.68
C ARG A 216 7.24 3.75 -3.50
N LYS A 217 7.76 4.89 -3.03
CA LYS A 217 8.82 5.63 -3.72
C LYS A 217 10.06 4.77 -3.92
N LEU A 218 10.44 3.99 -2.91
CA LEU A 218 11.59 3.08 -2.97
C LEU A 218 11.42 2.00 -4.04
N TYR A 219 10.23 1.40 -4.13
CA TYR A 219 9.91 0.44 -5.20
C TYR A 219 9.94 1.11 -6.58
N GLU A 220 9.38 2.31 -6.73
CA GLU A 220 9.37 3.07 -7.99
C GLU A 220 10.80 3.42 -8.45
N VAL A 221 11.71 3.74 -7.52
CA VAL A 221 13.14 3.89 -7.79
C VAL A 221 13.74 2.56 -8.25
N GLY A 222 13.39 1.45 -7.61
CA GLY A 222 13.81 0.11 -8.03
C GLY A 222 13.36 -0.27 -9.44
N VAL A 223 12.17 0.17 -9.86
CA VAL A 223 11.67 -0.03 -11.24
C VAL A 223 12.41 0.86 -12.23
N SER A 224 12.45 2.18 -11.98
CA SER A 224 13.09 3.14 -12.90
C SER A 224 14.59 2.91 -13.08
N ALA A 225 15.29 2.51 -12.01
CA ALA A 225 16.72 2.23 -12.06
C ALA A 225 17.07 0.78 -12.41
N GLU A 226 16.07 -0.05 -12.76
CA GLU A 226 16.24 -1.47 -13.09
C GLU A 226 16.98 -2.28 -12.00
N ARG A 227 16.68 -1.99 -10.72
CA ARG A 227 17.31 -2.62 -9.54
C ARG A 227 16.40 -3.70 -8.95
N PRO A 228 16.52 -4.99 -9.36
CA PRO A 228 15.65 -6.07 -8.88
C PRO A 228 15.74 -6.31 -7.36
N LEU A 229 16.91 -6.07 -6.74
CA LEU A 229 17.09 -6.22 -5.30
C LEU A 229 16.23 -5.24 -4.49
N ILE A 230 16.15 -3.97 -4.92
CA ILE A 230 15.28 -2.97 -4.28
C ILE A 230 13.82 -3.43 -4.36
N ARG A 231 13.37 -3.86 -5.53
CA ARG A 231 11.99 -4.33 -5.75
C ARG A 231 11.65 -5.54 -4.88
N ALA A 232 12.51 -6.56 -4.89
CA ALA A 232 12.33 -7.78 -4.11
C ALA A 232 12.27 -7.47 -2.60
N LYS A 233 13.19 -6.62 -2.09
CA LYS A 233 13.22 -6.29 -0.67
C LYS A 233 12.03 -5.44 -0.23
N CYS A 234 11.62 -4.48 -1.07
CA CYS A 234 10.40 -3.70 -0.82
C CYS A 234 9.17 -4.61 -0.77
N LEU A 235 9.02 -5.53 -1.72
CA LEU A 235 7.91 -6.48 -1.78
C LEU A 235 7.86 -7.36 -0.52
N GLU A 236 8.98 -7.96 -0.13
CA GLU A 236 9.11 -8.80 1.07
C GLU A 236 8.62 -8.05 2.33
N VAL A 237 9.14 -6.84 2.55
CA VAL A 237 8.78 -6.01 3.71
C VAL A 237 7.31 -5.59 3.65
N TRP A 238 6.83 -5.18 2.47
CA TRP A 238 5.45 -4.72 2.33
C TRP A 238 4.45 -5.87 2.56
N LEU A 239 4.72 -7.06 2.03
CA LEU A 239 3.95 -8.29 2.28
C LEU A 239 3.90 -8.60 3.78
N SER A 240 5.07 -8.64 4.44
CA SER A 240 5.16 -8.89 5.87
C SER A 240 4.33 -7.88 6.68
N ARG A 241 4.43 -6.59 6.34
CA ARG A 241 3.72 -5.54 7.06
C ARG A 241 2.21 -5.58 6.88
N VAL A 242 1.73 -5.86 5.67
CA VAL A 242 0.30 -6.02 5.39
C VAL A 242 -0.25 -7.26 6.09
N TRP A 243 0.46 -8.39 6.03
CA TRP A 243 0.07 -9.62 6.75
C TRP A 243 -0.06 -9.40 8.25
N ASN A 244 0.90 -8.68 8.84
CA ASN A 244 0.92 -8.39 10.27
C ASN A 244 0.04 -7.18 10.66
N LYS A 245 -0.75 -6.64 9.73
CA LYS A 245 -1.58 -5.43 9.91
C LYS A 245 -0.82 -4.21 10.47
N THR A 246 0.48 -4.12 10.21
CA THR A 246 1.35 -2.98 10.60
C THR A 246 1.44 -1.90 9.52
N ALA A 247 0.92 -2.18 8.32
CA ALA A 247 0.71 -1.21 7.25
C ALA A 247 -0.70 -1.35 6.69
N PRO A 248 -1.34 -0.24 6.26
CA PRO A 248 -2.66 -0.28 5.65
C PRO A 248 -2.61 -1.02 4.30
N ALA A 249 -3.65 -1.82 4.03
CA ALA A 249 -3.77 -2.60 2.80
C ALA A 249 -4.02 -1.74 1.55
N VAL A 250 -4.72 -0.60 1.67
CA VAL A 250 -5.14 0.21 0.52
C VAL A 250 -3.95 0.77 -0.29
N PRO A 251 -2.90 1.39 0.31
CA PRO A 251 -1.73 1.80 -0.46
C PRO A 251 -0.97 0.64 -1.12
N ALA A 252 -0.93 -0.53 -0.47
CA ALA A 252 -0.33 -1.73 -1.03
C ALA A 252 -1.10 -2.21 -2.27
N LEU A 253 -2.44 -2.21 -2.20
CA LEU A 253 -3.32 -2.55 -3.31
C LEU A 253 -3.14 -1.59 -4.49
N GLN A 254 -3.14 -0.28 -4.23
CA GLN A 254 -2.92 0.73 -5.27
C GLN A 254 -1.59 0.54 -5.99
N MET A 255 -0.54 0.20 -5.24
CA MET A 255 0.76 -0.10 -5.83
C MET A 255 0.75 -1.39 -6.64
N ALA A 256 0.13 -2.44 -6.12
CA ALA A 256 0.04 -3.72 -6.80
C ALA A 256 -0.79 -3.66 -8.10
N GLU A 257 -1.78 -2.79 -8.18
CA GLU A 257 -2.51 -2.52 -9.42
C GLU A 257 -1.72 -1.70 -10.43
N LYS A 258 -0.78 -0.86 -9.97
CA LYS A 258 0.13 -0.11 -10.85
C LYS A 258 1.16 -1.02 -11.52
N TYR A 259 1.60 -2.09 -10.85
CA TYR A 259 2.58 -3.06 -11.36
C TYR A 259 2.07 -4.51 -11.25
N PRO A 260 1.04 -4.89 -12.04
CA PRO A 260 0.33 -6.15 -11.85
C PRO A 260 1.19 -7.40 -12.07
N GLU A 261 2.17 -7.34 -12.99
CA GLU A 261 3.02 -8.48 -13.35
C GLU A 261 3.95 -8.90 -12.20
N GLU A 262 4.50 -7.93 -11.48
CA GLU A 262 5.50 -8.17 -10.41
C GLU A 262 4.85 -8.27 -9.02
N LEU A 263 3.72 -7.59 -8.80
CA LEU A 263 3.09 -7.44 -7.49
C LEU A 263 1.81 -8.27 -7.33
N THR A 264 1.68 -9.35 -8.10
CA THR A 264 0.50 -10.23 -8.03
C THR A 264 0.28 -10.81 -6.62
N GLU A 265 1.35 -11.21 -5.92
CA GLU A 265 1.23 -11.72 -4.54
C GLU A 265 0.72 -10.63 -3.58
N LEU A 266 1.32 -9.44 -3.63
CA LEU A 266 0.93 -8.29 -2.81
C LEU A 266 -0.53 -7.90 -3.04
N LYS A 267 -1.00 -7.96 -4.28
CA LYS A 267 -2.41 -7.72 -4.64
C LYS A 267 -3.34 -8.68 -3.90
N GLY A 268 -3.05 -9.98 -3.94
CA GLY A 268 -3.86 -11.00 -3.27
C GLY A 268 -3.90 -10.80 -1.75
N VAL A 269 -2.74 -10.56 -1.14
CA VAL A 269 -2.61 -10.31 0.31
C VAL A 269 -3.32 -9.04 0.73
N ALA A 270 -3.20 -7.96 -0.04
CA ALA A 270 -3.85 -6.68 0.27
C ALA A 270 -5.39 -6.81 0.21
N TYR A 271 -5.94 -7.45 -0.84
CA TYR A 271 -7.38 -7.71 -0.91
C TYR A 271 -7.87 -8.61 0.23
N TYR A 272 -7.13 -9.68 0.54
CA TYR A 272 -7.47 -10.57 1.64
C TYR A 272 -7.52 -9.83 2.97
N THR A 273 -6.49 -9.04 3.28
CA THR A 273 -6.38 -8.28 4.52
C THR A 273 -7.50 -7.25 4.64
N LEU A 274 -7.79 -6.52 3.55
CA LEU A 274 -8.90 -5.58 3.50
C LEU A 274 -10.25 -6.26 3.75
N LEU A 275 -10.45 -7.48 3.24
CA LEU A 275 -11.66 -8.25 3.49
C LEU A 275 -11.79 -8.63 4.98
N GLN A 276 -10.68 -9.01 5.62
CA GLN A 276 -10.66 -9.28 7.06
C GLN A 276 -10.93 -8.01 7.89
N ASP A 277 -10.31 -6.88 7.53
CA ASP A 277 -10.53 -5.61 8.22
C ASP A 277 -11.99 -5.15 8.10
N MET A 278 -12.62 -5.36 6.94
CA MET A 278 -14.05 -5.07 6.75
C MET A 278 -14.94 -5.99 7.58
N ALA A 279 -14.57 -7.26 7.77
CA ALA A 279 -15.27 -8.16 8.68
C ALA A 279 -15.11 -7.75 10.14
N ASP A 280 -13.90 -7.35 10.56
CA ASP A 280 -13.62 -6.89 11.93
C ASP A 280 -14.38 -5.59 12.26
N GLN A 281 -14.60 -4.72 11.26
CA GLN A 281 -15.35 -3.47 11.40
C GLN A 281 -16.87 -3.64 11.33
N GLN A 282 -17.37 -4.81 10.90
CA GLN A 282 -18.79 -5.13 10.99
C GLN A 282 -19.16 -5.38 12.46
N ALA A 283 -19.29 -4.29 13.22
CA ALA A 283 -19.90 -4.35 14.53
C ALA A 283 -21.32 -4.90 14.36
N VAL A 284 -21.72 -5.86 15.20
CA VAL A 284 -23.13 -6.23 15.27
C VAL A 284 -23.84 -5.01 15.85
N ALA A 285 -24.58 -4.28 15.01
CA ALA A 285 -25.47 -3.23 15.52
C ALA A 285 -26.40 -3.89 16.55
N ALA A 286 -26.65 -3.20 17.67
CA ALA A 286 -27.44 -3.73 18.79
C ALA A 286 -28.82 -4.27 18.35
N ASP A 287 -29.31 -3.78 17.20
CA ASP A 287 -30.62 -4.10 16.64
C ASP A 287 -30.64 -5.37 15.79
N GLY A 288 -29.51 -6.08 15.66
CA GLY A 288 -29.40 -7.30 14.86
C GLY A 288 -29.53 -7.08 13.34
N ILE A 289 -29.60 -5.82 12.90
CA ILE A 289 -29.57 -5.46 11.48
C ILE A 289 -28.14 -5.62 10.98
N VAL A 290 -27.96 -6.46 9.96
CA VAL A 290 -26.69 -6.69 9.29
C VAL A 290 -26.17 -5.35 8.76
N LEU A 291 -25.06 -4.86 9.34
CA LEU A 291 -24.45 -3.61 8.91
C LEU A 291 -24.07 -3.67 7.43
N GLN A 292 -24.40 -2.58 6.73
CA GLN A 292 -23.96 -2.30 5.37
C GLN A 292 -22.44 -2.46 5.28
N LEU A 293 -21.98 -3.28 4.34
CA LEU A 293 -20.55 -3.44 4.08
C LEU A 293 -19.97 -2.09 3.62
N LYS A 294 -19.27 -1.39 4.52
CA LYS A 294 -18.65 -0.11 4.22
C LYS A 294 -17.26 -0.34 3.66
N ALA A 295 -17.13 -0.25 2.34
CA ALA A 295 -15.83 -0.25 1.68
C ALA A 295 -15.06 1.03 2.01
N ASP A 296 -13.72 0.96 2.04
CA ASP A 296 -12.88 2.15 2.19
C ASP A 296 -13.17 3.13 1.03
N PRO A 297 -13.47 4.41 1.29
CA PRO A 297 -13.84 5.38 0.26
C PRO A 297 -12.73 5.66 -0.76
N LYS A 298 -11.49 5.26 -0.46
CA LYS A 298 -10.35 5.37 -1.39
C LYS A 298 -10.33 4.25 -2.44
N LEU A 299 -11.20 3.25 -2.31
CA LEU A 299 -11.31 2.18 -3.29
C LEU A 299 -12.15 2.62 -4.48
N THR A 300 -11.69 2.24 -5.67
CA THR A 300 -12.48 2.41 -6.89
C THR A 300 -13.60 1.37 -6.95
N ASN A 301 -14.66 1.64 -7.72
CA ASN A 301 -15.74 0.66 -7.94
C ASN A 301 -15.22 -0.69 -8.47
N ALA A 302 -14.20 -0.66 -9.34
CA ALA A 302 -13.56 -1.87 -9.86
C ALA A 302 -12.87 -2.67 -8.74
N GLN A 303 -12.18 -1.99 -7.81
CA GLN A 303 -11.56 -2.63 -6.65
C GLN A 303 -12.62 -3.22 -5.71
N VAL A 304 -13.74 -2.53 -5.48
CA VAL A 304 -14.86 -3.04 -4.68
C VAL A 304 -15.47 -4.30 -5.31
N LEU A 305 -15.70 -4.31 -6.64
CA LEU A 305 -16.21 -5.48 -7.34
C LEU A 305 -15.25 -6.69 -7.23
N ARG A 306 -13.94 -6.49 -7.38
CA ARG A 306 -12.94 -7.54 -7.18
C ARG A 306 -12.94 -8.07 -5.76
N LEU A 307 -13.09 -7.19 -4.77
CA LEU A 307 -13.16 -7.58 -3.36
C LEU A 307 -14.39 -8.45 -3.07
N LEU A 308 -15.57 -8.07 -3.57
CA LEU A 308 -16.81 -8.85 -3.43
C LEU A 308 -16.73 -10.20 -4.17
N SER A 309 -16.16 -10.20 -5.37
CA SER A 309 -15.90 -11.43 -6.13
C SER A 309 -14.97 -12.38 -5.37
N GLY A 310 -13.91 -11.84 -4.78
CA GLY A 310 -12.98 -12.59 -3.94
C GLY A 310 -13.61 -13.14 -2.67
N HIS A 311 -14.46 -12.36 -2.00
CA HIS A 311 -15.26 -12.85 -0.87
C HIS A 311 -16.09 -14.07 -1.28
N TYR A 312 -16.86 -13.97 -2.36
CA TYR A 312 -17.66 -15.09 -2.86
C TYR A 312 -16.80 -16.30 -3.23
N SER A 313 -15.67 -16.09 -3.88
CA SER A 313 -14.73 -17.15 -4.30
C SER A 313 -14.15 -17.90 -3.09
N LEU A 314 -13.71 -17.18 -2.05
CA LEU A 314 -13.15 -17.75 -0.83
C LEU A 314 -14.21 -18.50 -0.01
N VAL A 315 -15.40 -17.93 0.15
CA VAL A 315 -16.53 -18.62 0.80
C VAL A 315 -16.89 -19.90 0.03
N SER A 316 -17.02 -19.82 -1.29
CA SER A 316 -17.33 -20.98 -2.13
C SER A 316 -16.24 -22.05 -2.10
N PHE A 317 -14.97 -21.64 -1.94
CA PHE A 317 -13.87 -22.57 -1.69
C PHE A 317 -14.09 -23.31 -0.36
N TRP A 318 -14.31 -22.58 0.74
CA TRP A 318 -14.48 -23.18 2.06
C TRP A 318 -15.69 -24.10 2.15
N GLU A 319 -16.83 -23.69 1.59
CA GLU A 319 -18.07 -24.48 1.58
C GLU A 319 -17.89 -25.83 0.88
N ARG A 320 -17.10 -25.88 -0.20
CA ARG A 320 -16.75 -27.15 -0.87
C ARG A 320 -15.70 -27.94 -0.09
N PHE A 321 -14.68 -27.25 0.40
CA PHE A 321 -13.55 -27.86 1.09
C PHE A 321 -13.97 -28.59 2.38
N LYS A 322 -14.84 -27.99 3.18
CA LYS A 322 -15.30 -28.60 4.44
C LYS A 322 -16.07 -29.90 4.24
N LEU A 323 -16.70 -30.08 3.07
CA LEU A 323 -17.45 -31.28 2.70
C LEU A 323 -16.56 -32.39 2.10
N MET A 324 -15.30 -32.08 1.78
CA MET A 324 -14.36 -32.98 1.12
C MET A 324 -13.12 -33.20 1.99
N PRO A 325 -13.15 -34.14 2.96
CA PRO A 325 -11.97 -34.50 3.74
C PRO A 325 -10.78 -34.84 2.82
N ILE A 326 -9.59 -34.33 3.15
CA ILE A 326 -8.38 -34.66 2.39
C ILE A 326 -8.04 -36.13 2.63
N SER A 327 -7.91 -36.90 1.55
CA SER A 327 -7.48 -38.31 1.61
C SER A 327 -6.02 -38.41 2.08
N LEU A 328 -5.75 -39.32 3.01
CA LEU A 328 -4.40 -39.55 3.51
C LEU A 328 -3.57 -40.31 2.46
N PRO A 329 -2.36 -39.84 2.10
CA PRO A 329 -1.51 -40.55 1.16
C PRO A 329 -1.04 -41.87 1.78
N TRP A 330 -1.05 -42.93 0.98
CA TRP A 330 -0.51 -44.23 1.34
C TRP A 330 0.78 -44.50 0.57
N THR A 331 1.75 -45.09 1.24
CA THR A 331 2.98 -45.58 0.62
C THR A 331 3.19 -47.03 1.05
N PRO A 332 3.49 -47.98 0.13
CA PRO A 332 3.73 -49.38 0.47
C PRO A 332 4.86 -49.59 1.48
N GLU A 333 5.87 -48.71 1.44
CA GLU A 333 7.03 -48.71 2.34
C GLU A 333 6.73 -48.04 3.70
N GLY A 334 5.52 -47.52 3.88
CA GLY A 334 5.11 -46.81 5.09
C GLY A 334 4.85 -47.73 6.27
N PRO A 335 4.81 -47.20 7.50
CA PRO A 335 4.55 -47.98 8.71
C PRO A 335 3.08 -48.42 8.88
N CYS A 336 2.22 -48.14 7.89
CA CYS A 336 0.80 -48.41 7.93
C CYS A 336 0.45 -49.43 6.83
N SER A 337 -0.06 -50.60 7.21
CA SER A 337 -0.55 -51.57 6.24
C SER A 337 -1.74 -51.02 5.46
N GLU A 338 -2.01 -51.54 4.27
CA GLU A 338 -3.13 -51.10 3.42
C GLU A 338 -4.48 -51.15 4.17
N GLU A 339 -4.77 -52.27 4.84
CA GLU A 339 -5.98 -52.44 5.65
C GLU A 339 -6.07 -51.43 6.81
N GLN A 340 -4.94 -51.16 7.46
CA GLN A 340 -4.87 -50.17 8.53
C GLN A 340 -5.03 -48.74 7.99
N HIS A 341 -4.54 -48.47 6.78
CA HIS A 341 -4.67 -47.17 6.12
C HIS A 341 -6.11 -46.85 5.72
N VAL A 342 -6.89 -47.86 5.29
CA VAL A 342 -8.33 -47.72 5.07
C VAL A 342 -9.03 -47.29 6.37
N LYS A 343 -8.68 -47.91 7.51
CA LYS A 343 -9.20 -47.53 8.83
C LYS A 343 -8.77 -46.11 9.22
N CYS A 344 -7.50 -45.75 8.99
CA CYS A 344 -6.99 -44.40 9.24
C CYS A 344 -7.77 -43.33 8.46
N ASN A 345 -8.04 -43.57 7.16
CA ASN A 345 -8.84 -42.67 6.33
C ASN A 345 -10.29 -42.54 6.82
N ALA A 346 -10.90 -43.64 7.26
CA ALA A 346 -12.26 -43.60 7.80
C ALA A 346 -12.34 -42.77 9.09
N VAL A 347 -11.38 -42.97 10.02
CA VAL A 347 -11.29 -42.17 11.26
C VAL A 347 -11.02 -40.71 10.93
N TRP A 348 -10.05 -40.42 10.06
CA TRP A 348 -9.72 -39.06 9.63
C TRP A 348 -10.92 -38.34 9.03
N SER A 349 -11.62 -38.96 8.08
CA SER A 349 -12.80 -38.38 7.42
C SER A 349 -13.93 -38.12 8.41
N LYS A 350 -14.18 -39.05 9.35
CA LYS A 350 -15.20 -38.88 10.39
C LYS A 350 -14.86 -37.71 11.31
N ARG A 351 -13.63 -37.63 11.79
CA ARG A 351 -13.18 -36.56 12.70
C ARG A 351 -13.10 -35.21 12.00
N TRP A 352 -12.70 -35.17 10.73
CA TRP A 352 -12.78 -33.99 9.88
C TRP A 352 -14.18 -33.40 9.84
N LEU A 353 -15.18 -34.21 9.47
CA LEU A 353 -16.58 -33.76 9.36
C LEU A 353 -17.15 -33.30 10.70
N SER A 354 -16.70 -33.89 11.81
CA SER A 354 -17.03 -33.40 13.15
C SER A 354 -16.36 -32.05 13.43
N ALA A 355 -15.06 -31.93 13.16
CA ALA A 355 -14.25 -30.75 13.46
C ALA A 355 -14.72 -29.50 12.72
N VAL A 356 -15.07 -29.61 11.43
CA VAL A 356 -15.58 -28.46 10.65
C VAL A 356 -16.88 -27.88 11.21
N GLY A 357 -17.64 -28.65 12.01
CA GLY A 357 -18.85 -28.18 12.71
C GLY A 357 -18.58 -27.58 14.09
N TRP A 358 -17.33 -27.53 14.55
CA TRP A 358 -17.01 -26.98 15.87
C TRP A 358 -17.22 -25.48 15.92
N ARG A 359 -17.79 -25.01 17.04
CA ARG A 359 -18.08 -23.58 17.27
C ARG A 359 -16.86 -22.69 17.05
N ARG A 360 -15.66 -23.17 17.40
CA ARG A 360 -14.41 -22.43 17.20
C ARG A 360 -14.16 -22.12 15.73
N ILE A 361 -14.36 -23.09 14.82
CA ILE A 361 -14.20 -22.88 13.37
C ILE A 361 -15.34 -22.04 12.82
N LEU A 362 -16.57 -22.29 13.27
CA LEU A 362 -17.76 -21.51 12.87
C LEU A 362 -17.73 -20.05 13.36
N GLY A 363 -16.86 -19.72 14.32
CA GLY A 363 -16.67 -18.36 14.82
C GLY A 363 -15.80 -17.48 13.94
N TYR A 364 -15.09 -18.06 12.97
CA TYR A 364 -14.33 -17.30 11.98
C TYR A 364 -15.25 -16.70 10.92
N ASN A 365 -14.80 -15.60 10.30
CA ASN A 365 -15.45 -15.11 9.09
C ASN A 365 -15.43 -16.18 7.99
N SER A 366 -16.52 -16.37 7.26
CA SER A 366 -16.63 -17.39 6.21
C SER A 366 -15.66 -17.20 5.05
N ALA A 367 -15.07 -16.01 4.89
CA ALA A 367 -14.01 -15.73 3.93
C ALA A 367 -12.60 -15.78 4.54
N ASP A 368 -12.43 -15.95 5.86
CA ASP A 368 -11.13 -16.16 6.51
C ASP A 368 -10.66 -17.61 6.34
N VAL A 369 -10.50 -18.03 5.09
CA VAL A 369 -10.13 -19.40 4.73
C VAL A 369 -8.80 -19.81 5.37
N LEU A 370 -7.84 -18.90 5.48
CA LEU A 370 -6.54 -19.22 6.07
C LEU A 370 -6.65 -19.41 7.58
N GLY A 371 -7.42 -18.57 8.28
CA GLY A 371 -7.72 -18.73 9.70
C GLY A 371 -8.48 -20.03 9.98
N MET A 372 -9.49 -20.35 9.16
CA MET A 372 -10.28 -21.58 9.28
C MET A 372 -9.43 -22.84 9.05
N LEU A 373 -8.56 -22.85 8.03
CA LEU A 373 -7.64 -23.97 7.77
C LEU A 373 -6.66 -24.18 8.91
N GLN A 374 -6.11 -23.10 9.46
CA GLN A 374 -5.22 -23.17 10.62
C GLN A 374 -5.95 -23.69 11.85
N CYS A 375 -7.15 -23.17 12.13
CA CYS A 375 -7.96 -23.63 13.26
C CYS A 375 -8.38 -25.10 13.12
N LEU A 376 -8.68 -25.57 11.90
CA LEU A 376 -8.99 -26.97 11.63
C LEU A 376 -7.77 -27.86 11.90
N LYS A 377 -6.59 -27.47 11.44
CA LYS A 377 -5.33 -28.18 11.73
C LYS A 377 -5.08 -28.30 13.23
N ASP A 378 -5.18 -27.19 13.97
CA ASP A 378 -4.94 -27.18 15.41
C ASP A 378 -5.96 -28.04 16.17
N SER A 379 -7.22 -27.99 15.71
CA SER A 379 -8.33 -28.80 16.23
C SER A 379 -8.08 -30.30 16.04
N LEU A 380 -7.71 -30.74 14.84
CA LEU A 380 -7.42 -32.14 14.54
C LEU A 380 -6.10 -32.62 15.17
N SER A 381 -5.13 -31.71 15.34
CA SER A 381 -3.88 -32.01 16.04
C SER A 381 -4.14 -32.29 17.53
N GLY A 382 -5.04 -31.54 18.17
CA GLY A 382 -5.42 -31.73 19.57
C GLY A 382 -6.40 -32.88 19.82
N ASP A 383 -6.94 -33.51 18.78
CA ASP A 383 -8.02 -34.51 18.88
C ASP A 383 -7.51 -35.88 19.36
N ASP A 384 -8.02 -36.35 20.51
CA ASP A 384 -7.63 -37.62 21.11
C ASP A 384 -8.13 -38.84 20.31
N ASP A 385 -9.28 -38.76 19.62
CA ASP A 385 -9.77 -39.85 18.77
C ASP A 385 -8.87 -40.02 17.54
N ILE A 386 -8.33 -38.92 16.99
CA ILE A 386 -7.34 -38.99 15.92
C ILE A 386 -6.05 -39.60 16.43
N ARG A 387 -5.60 -39.23 17.63
CA ARG A 387 -4.40 -39.78 18.25
C ARG A 387 -4.52 -41.28 18.52
N ALA A 388 -5.69 -41.75 18.93
CA ALA A 388 -5.95 -43.16 19.21
C ALA A 388 -6.25 -43.98 17.94
N GLY A 389 -6.90 -43.38 16.95
CA GLY A 389 -7.43 -44.09 15.78
C GLY A 389 -6.54 -44.06 14.52
N LEU A 390 -5.53 -43.20 14.45
CA LEU A 390 -4.57 -43.14 13.34
C LEU A 390 -3.20 -43.63 13.78
N THR A 391 -2.44 -44.20 12.84
CA THR A 391 -0.99 -44.35 13.04
C THR A 391 -0.32 -42.98 13.13
N PRO A 392 0.80 -42.84 13.88
CA PRO A 392 1.51 -41.56 13.98
C PRO A 392 1.89 -40.98 12.61
N ALA A 393 2.32 -41.82 11.66
CA ALA A 393 2.68 -41.40 10.31
C ALA A 393 1.48 -40.87 9.52
N CYS A 394 0.34 -41.59 9.52
CA CYS A 394 -0.89 -41.14 8.85
C CYS A 394 -1.38 -39.80 9.42
N ARG A 395 -1.31 -39.61 10.75
CA ARG A 395 -1.67 -38.35 11.41
C ARG A 395 -0.76 -37.21 10.98
N MET A 396 0.57 -37.40 11.02
CA MET A 396 1.52 -36.38 10.57
C MET A 396 1.30 -35.99 9.11
N ASN A 397 1.10 -36.98 8.23
CA ASN A 397 0.80 -36.75 6.82
C ASN A 397 -0.49 -35.93 6.62
N GLY A 398 -1.57 -36.24 7.36
CA GLY A 398 -2.82 -35.47 7.29
C GLY A 398 -2.67 -34.01 7.73
N LEU A 399 -1.92 -33.76 8.82
CA LEU A 399 -1.64 -32.41 9.31
C LEU A 399 -0.71 -31.62 8.36
N GLU A 400 0.25 -32.31 7.73
CA GLU A 400 1.13 -31.72 6.73
C GLU A 400 0.36 -31.34 5.46
N LEU A 401 -0.57 -32.19 5.01
CA LEU A 401 -1.45 -31.87 3.88
C LEU A 401 -2.30 -30.62 4.13
N LEU A 402 -2.81 -30.43 5.36
CA LEU A 402 -3.52 -29.20 5.74
C LEU A 402 -2.61 -27.96 5.71
N THR A 403 -1.36 -28.12 6.17
CA THR A 403 -0.35 -27.06 6.12
C THR A 403 -0.06 -26.67 4.68
N ARG A 404 0.24 -27.66 3.83
CA ARG A 404 0.44 -27.46 2.40
C ARG A 404 -0.77 -26.82 1.74
N LYS A 405 -1.99 -27.27 2.05
CA LYS A 405 -3.20 -26.69 1.47
C LYS A 405 -3.40 -25.23 1.86
N ARG A 406 -3.06 -24.86 3.09
CA ARG A 406 -3.08 -23.45 3.55
C ARG A 406 -2.06 -22.62 2.78
N GLU A 407 -0.82 -23.10 2.62
CA GLU A 407 0.20 -22.40 1.83
C GLU A 407 -0.19 -22.32 0.35
N ASP A 408 -0.81 -23.35 -0.22
CA ASP A 408 -1.33 -23.32 -1.59
C ASP A 408 -2.40 -22.23 -1.77
N VAL A 409 -3.37 -22.12 -0.84
CA VAL A 409 -4.39 -21.06 -0.89
C VAL A 409 -3.73 -19.69 -0.74
N LYS A 410 -2.77 -19.56 0.19
CA LYS A 410 -2.03 -18.31 0.43
C LYS A 410 -1.28 -17.85 -0.81
N ALA A 411 -0.55 -18.75 -1.47
CA ALA A 411 0.20 -18.46 -2.70
C ALA A 411 -0.73 -18.09 -3.87
N ASN A 412 -1.96 -18.62 -3.89
CA ASN A 412 -2.95 -18.39 -4.94
C ASN A 412 -4.01 -17.35 -4.57
N LEU A 413 -3.82 -16.54 -3.51
CA LEU A 413 -4.81 -15.55 -3.07
C LEU A 413 -5.25 -14.62 -4.20
N SER A 414 -4.30 -14.14 -5.01
CA SER A 414 -4.58 -13.24 -6.14
C SER A 414 -5.60 -13.81 -7.14
N SER A 415 -5.60 -15.12 -7.35
CA SER A 415 -6.53 -15.81 -8.26
C SER A 415 -7.99 -15.76 -7.79
N HIS A 416 -8.23 -15.50 -6.51
CA HIS A 416 -9.59 -15.29 -6.00
C HIS A 416 -10.14 -13.89 -6.35
N PHE A 417 -9.27 -12.91 -6.65
CA PHE A 417 -9.64 -11.49 -6.83
C PHE A 417 -9.56 -11.01 -8.29
N LEU A 418 -9.99 -11.83 -9.25
CA LEU A 418 -9.92 -11.51 -10.68
C LEU A 418 -10.98 -10.47 -11.11
N GLY A 419 -12.11 -10.40 -10.39
CA GLY A 419 -13.29 -9.62 -10.81
C GLY A 419 -14.04 -10.28 -11.97
N CYS A 420 -15.32 -9.96 -12.13
CA CYS A 420 -16.01 -10.27 -13.39
C CYS A 420 -15.45 -9.32 -14.45
N LEU A 421 -14.69 -9.86 -15.41
CA LEU A 421 -14.30 -9.13 -16.62
C LEU A 421 -15.51 -8.87 -17.51
#